data_AF-A0A8H2WXK7-F1
#
_entry.id   AF-A0A8H2WXK7-F1
#
_cell.length_a   1.000
_cell.length_b   1.000
_cell.length_c   1.000
_cell.angle_alpha   90.00
_cell.angle_beta   90.00
_cell.angle_gamma   90.00
#
_symmetry.space_group_name_H-M   'P 1'
#
loop_
_entity.id
_entity.type
_entity.pdbx_description
1 polymer ?
#
loop_
_entity_poly.entity_id
_entity_poly.type
_entity_poly.pdbx_seq_one_letter_code
_entity_poly.pdbx_strand_id
1 'polypeptide(L)'
;MDEYKYSWTPSSELSVEGFLKKYKPTMVVDDGTKPWIWVRRLEHEPLDSVNSADSKDGGSDGSVVENAHKLLETYTEKIASIQKDDSIPVRANKKKGLRSKKEVREEVAAEATEKFKQLSQDNKLTCGKLLFFVQAEQIDGAFSRMALDLVTGALSKTPAFCLKVATTPADVLPNHRYLICLYLPDVYDKVIVTEVLRTVCQSTGVRPNSAKTDLYTLIGLDSKHPSGIKSTIWNPADLVPDAELKALTDAYWSEAKKATEASETTPKLTKGNKKKTTKRPRKEVPDDDVFDDVKETNSDDGATTTQDILHRTKKNRTGPSSKAPSKKVQVTEDSATESESDDALPTKATVAVVAGKPTTSKPTKPTDDSSSDEEVKKPKKIRRF
;
A
#
# COMPACT_ATOMS: atom_id res chain seq x y z
N MET A 1 -28.59 -14.74 -5.31
CA MET A 1 -27.78 -13.50 -5.30
C MET A 1 -27.19 -13.38 -6.68
N ASP A 2 -27.21 -12.19 -7.27
CA ASP A 2 -26.58 -12.00 -8.58
C ASP A 2 -25.06 -12.12 -8.43
N GLU A 3 -24.44 -12.84 -9.36
CA GLU A 3 -23.00 -13.06 -9.35
C GLU A 3 -22.25 -11.72 -9.50
N TYR A 4 -21.21 -11.52 -8.69
CA TYR A 4 -20.48 -10.25 -8.69
C TYR A 4 -19.63 -10.12 -9.96
N LYS A 5 -20.19 -9.48 -10.98
CA LYS A 5 -19.66 -9.30 -12.35
C LYS A 5 -18.16 -8.93 -12.46
N TYR A 6 -17.59 -8.26 -11.45
CA TYR A 6 -16.17 -7.87 -11.41
C TYR A 6 -15.33 -8.76 -10.49
N SER A 7 -15.76 -10.01 -10.26
CA SER A 7 -14.96 -11.06 -9.64
C SER A 7 -14.58 -12.11 -10.68
N TRP A 8 -13.36 -12.61 -10.60
CA TRP A 8 -12.89 -13.77 -11.33
C TRP A 8 -12.45 -14.87 -10.37
N THR A 9 -12.83 -16.10 -10.72
CA THR A 9 -12.53 -17.37 -10.04
C THR A 9 -12.12 -18.42 -11.09
N PRO A 10 -11.48 -19.53 -10.71
CA PRO A 10 -11.21 -20.64 -11.63
C PRO A 10 -12.47 -21.22 -12.30
N SER A 11 -13.65 -21.10 -11.68
CA SER A 11 -14.95 -21.48 -12.23
C SER A 11 -15.59 -20.49 -13.21
N SER A 12 -15.06 -19.26 -13.32
CA SER A 12 -15.62 -18.21 -14.17
C SER A 12 -15.61 -18.60 -15.66
N GLU A 13 -16.68 -18.26 -16.40
CA GLU A 13 -16.81 -18.58 -17.84
C GLU A 13 -15.71 -17.96 -18.72
N LEU A 14 -15.10 -16.85 -18.28
CA LEU A 14 -14.02 -16.16 -18.99
C LEU A 14 -12.66 -16.64 -18.47
N SER A 15 -11.68 -16.81 -19.37
CA SER A 15 -10.29 -16.91 -18.94
C SER A 15 -9.84 -15.64 -18.21
N VAL A 16 -8.83 -15.75 -17.36
CA VAL A 16 -8.30 -14.61 -16.61
C VAL A 16 -7.84 -13.47 -17.53
N GLU A 17 -7.24 -13.77 -18.69
CA GLU A 17 -6.87 -12.78 -19.71
C GLU A 17 -8.10 -12.11 -20.33
N GLY A 18 -9.15 -12.89 -20.62
CA GLY A 18 -10.42 -12.39 -21.16
C GLY A 18 -11.13 -11.47 -20.17
N PHE A 19 -11.12 -11.83 -18.89
CA PHE A 19 -11.63 -11.02 -17.79
C PHE A 19 -10.84 -9.71 -17.64
N LEU A 20 -9.51 -9.76 -17.53
CA LEU A 20 -8.64 -8.59 -17.38
C LEU A 20 -8.72 -7.63 -18.58
N LYS A 21 -8.88 -8.17 -19.79
CA LYS A 21 -9.10 -7.37 -21.00
C LYS A 21 -10.46 -6.64 -20.99
N LYS A 22 -11.48 -7.24 -20.37
CA LYS A 22 -12.86 -6.72 -20.30
C LYS A 22 -13.06 -5.74 -19.15
N TYR A 23 -12.42 -5.96 -18.01
CA TYR A 23 -12.59 -5.18 -16.78
C TYR A 23 -11.25 -4.62 -16.30
N LYS A 24 -10.82 -3.55 -16.96
CA LYS A 24 -9.66 -2.78 -16.55
C LYS A 24 -10.02 -1.82 -15.40
N PRO A 25 -9.17 -1.66 -14.37
CA PRO A 25 -9.37 -0.67 -13.30
C PRO A 25 -9.72 0.73 -13.79
N THR A 26 -9.04 1.23 -14.84
CA THR A 26 -9.33 2.56 -15.44
C THR A 26 -10.68 2.66 -16.17
N MET A 27 -11.27 1.52 -16.57
CA MET A 27 -12.51 1.47 -17.37
C MET A 27 -13.75 1.16 -16.53
N VAL A 28 -13.59 0.62 -15.33
CA VAL A 28 -14.71 0.36 -14.42
C VAL A 28 -14.83 1.57 -13.48
N VAL A 29 -15.92 2.33 -13.64
CA VAL A 29 -16.26 3.45 -12.76
C VAL A 29 -16.92 2.91 -11.49
N ASP A 30 -16.56 3.49 -10.34
CA ASP A 30 -17.21 3.25 -9.06
C ASP A 30 -18.59 3.93 -9.04
N ASP A 31 -19.64 3.11 -9.04
CA ASP A 31 -21.03 3.52 -8.90
C ASP A 31 -21.51 3.50 -7.43
N GLY A 32 -20.60 3.28 -6.47
CA GLY A 32 -20.87 3.10 -5.06
C GLY A 32 -21.43 1.72 -4.70
N THR A 33 -21.84 0.91 -5.69
CA THR A 33 -22.31 -0.47 -5.50
C THR A 33 -21.18 -1.48 -5.74
N LYS A 34 -20.22 -1.15 -6.61
CA LYS A 34 -19.15 -2.04 -7.05
C LYS A 34 -17.75 -1.41 -7.01
N PRO A 35 -17.24 -1.04 -5.82
CA PRO A 35 -15.97 -0.32 -5.66
C PRO A 35 -14.69 -1.17 -5.92
N TRP A 36 -14.81 -2.43 -6.33
CA TRP A 36 -13.69 -3.39 -6.39
C TRP A 36 -13.75 -4.31 -7.60
N ILE A 37 -12.58 -4.59 -8.20
CA ILE A 37 -12.37 -5.73 -9.10
C ILE A 37 -11.55 -6.78 -8.35
N TRP A 38 -11.94 -8.06 -8.44
CA TRP A 38 -11.35 -9.18 -7.71
C TRP A 38 -10.84 -10.25 -8.68
N VAL A 39 -9.71 -10.86 -8.34
CA VAL A 39 -9.16 -12.07 -8.98
C VAL A 39 -8.76 -13.03 -7.86
N ARG A 40 -9.44 -14.16 -7.75
CA ARG A 40 -9.19 -15.20 -6.75
C ARG A 40 -8.52 -16.40 -7.40
N ARG A 41 -7.54 -17.00 -6.73
CA ARG A 41 -6.87 -18.22 -7.18
C ARG A 41 -7.65 -19.47 -6.77
N LEU A 42 -8.36 -19.44 -5.63
CA LEU A 42 -9.15 -20.57 -5.13
C LEU A 42 -10.64 -20.28 -5.24
N GLU A 43 -11.43 -21.35 -5.34
CA GLU A 43 -12.89 -21.29 -5.46
C GLU A 43 -13.57 -20.90 -4.14
N HIS A 44 -12.99 -21.34 -3.03
CA HIS A 44 -13.42 -21.04 -1.66
C HIS A 44 -12.21 -20.52 -0.90
N GLU A 45 -12.31 -19.31 -0.35
CA GLU A 45 -11.19 -18.61 0.26
C GLU A 45 -11.36 -18.43 1.77
N PRO A 46 -10.26 -18.34 2.55
CA PRO A 46 -10.33 -18.00 3.98
C PRO A 46 -11.02 -16.67 4.30
N LEU A 47 -11.23 -15.79 3.31
CA LEU A 47 -11.97 -14.53 3.50
C LEU A 47 -13.48 -14.73 3.65
N ASP A 48 -14.02 -15.83 3.15
CA ASP A 48 -15.47 -16.02 3.06
C ASP A 48 -16.07 -16.36 4.44
N SER A 49 -15.27 -16.90 5.38
CA SER A 49 -15.69 -17.07 6.78
C SER A 49 -15.82 -15.75 7.55
N VAL A 50 -14.98 -14.75 7.23
CA VAL A 50 -14.92 -13.48 7.99
C VAL A 50 -16.04 -12.49 7.60
N ASN A 51 -16.57 -12.60 6.37
CA ASN A 51 -17.62 -11.71 5.86
C ASN A 51 -19.01 -12.37 5.77
N SER A 52 -19.13 -13.67 6.07
CA SER A 52 -20.42 -14.36 6.09
C SER A 52 -21.21 -14.02 7.35
N ALA A 53 -21.86 -12.85 7.33
CA ALA A 53 -22.84 -12.43 8.34
C ALA A 53 -24.09 -13.36 8.39
N ASP A 54 -24.30 -14.16 7.35
CA ASP A 54 -25.38 -15.16 7.24
C ASP A 54 -25.00 -16.54 7.82
N SER A 55 -23.79 -16.70 8.36
CA SER A 55 -23.40 -17.87 9.15
C SER A 55 -24.24 -17.93 10.43
N LYS A 56 -25.32 -18.71 10.43
CA LYS A 56 -26.23 -18.84 11.59
C LYS A 56 -25.58 -19.38 12.87
N ASP A 57 -24.35 -19.90 12.78
CA ASP A 57 -23.47 -20.15 13.93
C ASP A 57 -22.83 -18.83 14.42
N GLY A 58 -23.66 -17.86 14.81
CA GLY A 58 -23.26 -16.49 15.20
C GLY A 58 -22.58 -16.41 16.57
N GLY A 59 -21.43 -17.06 16.73
CA GLY A 59 -20.75 -17.25 18.03
C GLY A 59 -19.49 -16.40 18.26
N SER A 60 -18.47 -16.54 17.41
CA SER A 60 -17.10 -16.05 17.72
C SER A 60 -16.80 -14.64 17.20
N ASP A 61 -16.85 -14.44 15.89
CA ASP A 61 -16.05 -13.38 15.26
C ASP A 61 -16.57 -11.97 15.56
N GLY A 62 -17.90 -11.82 15.68
CA GLY A 62 -18.52 -10.57 16.13
C GLY A 62 -18.07 -10.16 17.54
N SER A 63 -17.96 -11.12 18.47
CA SER A 63 -17.45 -10.90 19.82
C SER A 63 -15.97 -10.50 19.78
N VAL A 64 -15.16 -11.09 18.91
CA VAL A 64 -13.74 -10.74 18.75
C VAL A 64 -13.57 -9.32 18.21
N VAL A 65 -14.36 -8.92 17.21
CA VAL A 65 -14.35 -7.55 16.67
C VAL A 65 -14.84 -6.53 17.71
N GLU A 66 -15.89 -6.85 18.48
CA GLU A 66 -16.37 -5.98 19.57
C GLU A 66 -15.32 -5.83 20.69
N ASN A 67 -14.65 -6.92 21.07
CA ASN A 67 -13.54 -6.89 22.03
C ASN A 67 -12.35 -6.08 21.51
N ALA A 68 -12.05 -6.17 20.21
CA ALA A 68 -11.01 -5.37 19.57
C ALA A 68 -11.38 -3.87 19.52
N HIS A 69 -12.66 -3.53 19.31
CA HIS A 69 -13.16 -2.15 19.43
C HIS A 69 -12.98 -1.59 20.85
N LYS A 70 -13.46 -2.30 21.87
CA LYS A 70 -13.30 -1.89 23.29
C LYS A 70 -11.83 -1.70 23.67
N LEU A 71 -10.95 -2.56 23.15
CA LEU A 71 -9.51 -2.46 23.32
C LEU A 71 -8.93 -1.20 22.64
N LEU A 72 -9.38 -0.91 21.41
CA LEU A 72 -8.99 0.30 20.66
C LEU A 72 -9.44 1.58 21.36
N GLU A 73 -10.68 1.63 21.86
CA GLU A 73 -11.20 2.74 22.67
C GLU A 73 -10.33 2.94 23.92
N THR A 74 -10.10 1.87 24.69
CA THR A 74 -9.26 1.88 25.91
C THR A 74 -7.86 2.46 25.64
N TYR A 75 -7.19 2.05 24.56
CA TYR A 75 -5.87 2.60 24.22
C TYR A 75 -5.94 4.02 23.66
N THR A 76 -7.03 4.39 22.97
CA THR A 76 -7.27 5.77 22.52
C THR A 76 -7.38 6.71 23.72
N GLU A 77 -8.13 6.32 24.76
CA GLU A 77 -8.27 7.07 26.01
C GLU A 77 -6.95 7.17 26.78
N LYS A 78 -6.18 6.06 26.90
CA LYS A 78 -4.84 6.07 27.50
C LYS A 78 -3.89 7.04 26.78
N ILE A 79 -3.89 7.06 25.44
CA ILE A 79 -3.03 7.95 24.67
C ILE A 79 -3.48 9.41 24.80
N ALA A 80 -4.80 9.65 24.86
CA ALA A 80 -5.37 10.97 25.12
C ALA A 80 -5.08 11.49 26.54
N SER A 81 -5.02 10.62 27.56
CA SER A 81 -4.67 11.02 28.93
C SER A 81 -3.18 11.37 29.05
N ILE A 82 -2.26 10.59 28.45
CA ILE A 82 -0.83 10.94 28.36
C ILE A 82 -0.61 12.30 27.69
N GLN A 83 -1.40 12.63 26.68
CA GLN A 83 -1.33 13.94 26.02
C GLN A 83 -1.73 15.09 26.97
N LYS A 84 -2.72 14.86 27.84
CA LYS A 84 -3.28 15.84 28.81
C LYS A 84 -2.53 15.90 30.15
N ASP A 85 -1.70 14.91 30.46
CA ASP A 85 -0.98 14.83 31.75
C ASP A 85 0.20 15.83 31.80
N ASP A 86 0.10 16.86 32.62
CA ASP A 86 1.16 17.88 32.78
C ASP A 86 2.38 17.39 33.58
N SER A 87 2.31 16.23 34.23
CA SER A 87 3.46 15.64 34.93
C SER A 87 4.49 15.02 33.96
N ILE A 88 4.06 14.64 32.76
CA ILE A 88 4.93 14.05 31.73
C ILE A 88 5.53 15.17 30.88
N PRO A 89 6.86 15.35 30.85
CA PRO A 89 7.47 16.44 30.09
C PRO A 89 7.32 16.24 28.57
N VAL A 90 7.16 17.35 27.83
CA VAL A 90 7.06 17.32 26.35
C VAL A 90 8.37 16.83 25.71
N ARG A 91 9.53 17.24 26.26
CA ARG A 91 10.87 16.81 25.82
C ARG A 91 11.50 15.89 26.88
N ALA A 92 12.15 14.82 26.43
CA ALA A 92 12.78 13.85 27.33
C ALA A 92 13.95 14.50 28.10
N ASN A 93 14.08 14.20 29.39
CA ASN A 93 15.20 14.68 30.20
C ASN A 93 16.07 13.51 30.64
N LYS A 94 17.01 13.10 29.78
CA LYS A 94 17.95 12.00 30.01
C LYS A 94 18.74 12.14 31.32
N LYS A 95 19.06 13.38 31.75
CA LYS A 95 19.78 13.63 33.03
C LYS A 95 18.94 13.33 34.27
N LYS A 96 17.60 13.34 34.16
CA LYS A 96 16.66 13.03 35.25
C LYS A 96 15.96 11.67 35.07
N GLY A 97 16.27 10.92 34.01
CA GLY A 97 15.57 9.69 33.66
C GLY A 97 14.09 9.87 33.24
N LEU A 98 13.64 11.11 33.02
CA LEU A 98 12.24 11.39 32.70
C LEU A 98 11.96 11.19 31.21
N ARG A 99 11.04 10.27 30.92
CA ARG A 99 10.51 9.97 29.58
C ARG A 99 9.60 11.10 29.09
N SER A 100 9.57 11.31 27.78
CA SER A 100 8.73 12.31 27.11
C SER A 100 7.31 11.79 26.84
N LYS A 101 6.37 12.72 26.63
CA LYS A 101 5.03 12.41 26.09
C LYS A 101 5.08 11.64 24.75
N LYS A 102 6.18 11.73 23.97
CA LYS A 102 6.35 10.94 22.75
C LYS A 102 6.65 9.47 23.10
N GLU A 103 7.72 9.23 23.86
CA GLU A 103 8.17 7.87 24.22
C GLU A 103 7.08 7.08 24.96
N VAL A 104 6.34 7.71 25.87
CA VAL A 104 5.26 7.04 26.62
C VAL A 104 4.06 6.69 25.72
N ARG A 105 3.73 7.53 24.72
CA ARG A 105 2.68 7.19 23.74
C ARG A 105 3.11 6.07 22.80
N GLU A 106 4.37 6.05 22.38
CA GLU A 106 4.93 5.00 21.52
C GLU A 106 4.97 3.64 22.25
N GLU A 107 5.31 3.62 23.55
CA GLU A 107 5.24 2.43 24.42
C GLU A 107 3.80 1.87 24.51
N VAL A 108 2.81 2.73 24.77
CA VAL A 108 1.40 2.33 24.85
C VAL A 108 0.83 1.89 23.50
N ALA A 109 1.24 2.51 22.40
CA ALA A 109 0.87 2.08 21.05
C ALA A 109 1.49 0.73 20.67
N ALA A 110 2.71 0.43 21.13
CA ALA A 110 3.35 -0.87 20.96
C ALA A 110 2.65 -1.96 21.80
N GLU A 111 2.27 -1.65 23.06
CA GLU A 111 1.45 -2.53 23.90
C GLU A 111 0.12 -2.90 23.22
N ALA A 112 -0.58 -1.89 22.69
CA ALA A 112 -1.82 -2.08 21.93
C ALA A 112 -1.62 -2.98 20.70
N THR A 113 -0.55 -2.74 19.94
CA THR A 113 -0.20 -3.51 18.73
C THR A 113 -0.02 -5.00 19.05
N GLU A 114 0.72 -5.33 20.12
CA GLU A 114 0.94 -6.72 20.54
C GLU A 114 -0.35 -7.35 21.09
N LYS A 115 -1.23 -6.57 21.77
CA LYS A 115 -2.55 -7.05 22.20
C LYS A 115 -3.49 -7.35 21.04
N PHE A 116 -3.54 -6.53 20.00
CA PHE A 116 -4.31 -6.85 18.80
C PHE A 116 -3.77 -8.08 18.06
N LYS A 117 -2.45 -8.26 18.04
CA LYS A 117 -1.81 -9.46 17.48
C LYS A 117 -2.19 -10.72 18.26
N GLN A 118 -2.11 -10.70 19.59
CA GLN A 118 -2.57 -11.79 20.46
C GLN A 118 -4.04 -12.13 20.16
N LEU A 119 -4.92 -11.13 20.20
CA LEU A 119 -6.35 -11.30 19.93
C LEU A 119 -6.63 -11.86 18.53
N SER A 120 -5.88 -11.43 17.51
CA SER A 120 -5.97 -11.96 16.14
C SER A 120 -5.54 -13.43 16.07
N GLN A 121 -4.41 -13.79 16.68
CA GLN A 121 -3.86 -15.14 16.64
C GLN A 121 -4.72 -16.14 17.44
N ASP A 122 -5.17 -15.77 18.64
CA ASP A 122 -6.02 -16.60 19.51
C ASP A 122 -7.34 -16.97 18.82
N ASN A 123 -7.87 -16.07 17.99
CA ASN A 123 -9.15 -16.23 17.27
C ASN A 123 -8.97 -16.56 15.78
N LYS A 124 -7.75 -16.85 15.31
CA LYS A 124 -7.41 -17.19 13.92
C LYS A 124 -7.78 -16.13 12.88
N LEU A 125 -7.98 -14.87 13.29
CA LEU A 125 -8.19 -13.73 12.40
C LEU A 125 -6.85 -13.16 11.89
N THR A 126 -5.91 -14.03 11.50
CA THR A 126 -4.55 -13.67 11.11
C THR A 126 -4.44 -13.19 9.65
N CYS A 127 -5.51 -13.29 8.88
CA CYS A 127 -5.57 -12.84 7.50
C CYS A 127 -5.27 -11.33 7.37
N GLY A 128 -4.66 -10.97 6.25
CA GLY A 128 -4.32 -9.59 5.93
C GLY A 128 -3.87 -9.44 4.49
N LYS A 129 -3.39 -8.23 4.20
CA LYS A 129 -3.13 -7.77 2.83
C LYS A 129 -1.89 -6.90 2.74
N LEU A 130 -1.12 -7.12 1.67
CA LEU A 130 -0.13 -6.17 1.16
C LEU A 130 -0.87 -5.10 0.35
N LEU A 131 -0.59 -3.83 0.64
CA LEU A 131 -1.20 -2.66 0.01
C LEU A 131 -0.21 -2.05 -0.98
N PHE A 132 -0.65 -1.80 -2.21
CA PHE A 132 0.14 -1.17 -3.28
C PHE A 132 -0.63 0.05 -3.79
N PHE A 133 0.03 1.21 -3.84
CA PHE A 133 -0.55 2.45 -4.37
C PHE A 133 0.06 2.78 -5.73
N VAL A 134 -0.62 2.42 -6.81
CA VAL A 134 -0.11 2.53 -8.20
C VAL A 134 -0.74 3.73 -8.91
N GLN A 135 0.04 4.41 -9.77
CA GLN A 135 -0.44 5.57 -10.54
C GLN A 135 -1.44 5.15 -11.64
N ALA A 136 -2.33 6.06 -12.04
CA ALA A 136 -3.39 5.81 -13.02
C ALA A 136 -2.87 5.33 -14.39
N GLU A 137 -1.69 5.77 -14.81
CA GLU A 137 -1.06 5.41 -16.08
C GLU A 137 -0.53 3.96 -16.09
N GLN A 138 -0.32 3.39 -14.90
CA GLN A 138 0.33 2.09 -14.71
C GLN A 138 -0.63 1.01 -14.17
N ILE A 139 -1.79 1.39 -13.63
CA ILE A 139 -2.66 0.49 -12.86
C ILE A 139 -3.13 -0.72 -13.66
N ASP A 140 -3.62 -0.54 -14.88
CA ASP A 140 -4.14 -1.64 -15.70
C ASP A 140 -3.06 -2.70 -15.98
N GLY A 141 -1.85 -2.24 -16.31
CA GLY A 141 -0.70 -3.11 -16.55
C GLY A 141 -0.21 -3.79 -15.27
N ALA A 142 -0.11 -3.05 -14.16
CA ALA A 142 0.30 -3.60 -12.86
C ALA A 142 -0.68 -4.66 -12.36
N PHE A 143 -1.99 -4.34 -12.32
CA PHE A 143 -3.04 -5.26 -11.90
C PHE A 143 -3.10 -6.50 -12.80
N SER A 144 -3.06 -6.33 -14.13
CA SER A 144 -3.09 -7.47 -15.05
C SER A 144 -1.89 -8.40 -14.86
N ARG A 145 -0.66 -7.85 -14.69
CA ARG A 145 0.53 -8.65 -14.40
C ARG A 145 0.42 -9.40 -13.08
N MET A 146 0.01 -8.71 -12.01
CA MET A 146 -0.15 -9.33 -10.68
C MET A 146 -1.24 -10.40 -10.67
N ALA A 147 -2.35 -10.19 -11.38
CA ALA A 147 -3.44 -11.15 -11.49
C ALA A 147 -3.01 -12.43 -12.24
N LEU A 148 -2.34 -12.29 -13.39
CA LEU A 148 -1.81 -13.43 -14.15
C LEU A 148 -0.72 -14.17 -13.37
N ASP A 149 0.16 -13.45 -12.66
CA ASP A 149 1.21 -14.07 -11.85
C ASP A 149 0.65 -14.83 -10.63
N LEU A 150 -0.44 -14.33 -10.03
CA LEU A 150 -1.18 -14.99 -8.95
C LEU A 150 -1.87 -16.28 -9.41
N VAL A 151 -2.43 -16.31 -10.63
CA VAL A 151 -3.16 -17.48 -11.13
C VAL A 151 -2.22 -18.52 -11.76
N THR A 152 -1.25 -18.11 -12.58
CA THR A 152 -0.40 -19.02 -13.38
C THR A 152 1.11 -18.84 -13.21
N GLY A 153 1.56 -17.79 -12.52
CA GLY A 153 2.98 -17.39 -12.47
C GLY A 153 3.70 -17.75 -11.17
N ALA A 154 4.63 -16.89 -10.74
CA ALA A 154 5.44 -17.12 -9.55
C ALA A 154 4.63 -16.98 -8.24
N LEU A 155 3.78 -15.94 -8.13
CA LEU A 155 2.90 -15.76 -6.98
C LEU A 155 1.95 -16.94 -6.76
N SER A 156 1.53 -17.64 -7.83
CA SER A 156 0.71 -18.86 -7.74
C SER A 156 1.34 -19.97 -6.88
N LYS A 157 2.66 -19.96 -6.67
CA LYS A 157 3.41 -20.92 -5.85
C LYS A 157 3.52 -20.52 -4.37
N THR A 158 3.11 -19.29 -4.03
CA THR A 158 3.17 -18.73 -2.67
C THR A 158 1.83 -18.88 -1.94
N PRO A 159 1.75 -18.62 -0.63
CA PRO A 159 0.48 -18.60 0.10
C PRO A 159 -0.49 -17.49 -0.29
N ALA A 160 -0.09 -16.48 -1.07
CA ALA A 160 -1.00 -15.42 -1.52
C ALA A 160 -2.09 -16.00 -2.44
N PHE A 161 -3.35 -15.58 -2.26
CA PHE A 161 -4.50 -16.26 -2.87
C PHE A 161 -5.51 -15.35 -3.60
N CYS A 162 -5.63 -14.08 -3.18
CA CYS A 162 -6.63 -13.16 -3.74
C CYS A 162 -6.02 -11.79 -4.01
N LEU A 163 -6.32 -11.23 -5.18
CA LEU A 163 -5.97 -9.88 -5.58
C LEU A 163 -7.25 -9.04 -5.71
N LYS A 164 -7.21 -7.82 -5.20
CA LYS A 164 -8.30 -6.84 -5.28
C LYS A 164 -7.76 -5.49 -5.71
N VAL A 165 -8.48 -4.75 -6.54
CA VAL A 165 -8.13 -3.39 -6.94
C VAL A 165 -9.34 -2.48 -6.90
N ALA A 166 -9.15 -1.23 -6.45
CA ALA A 166 -10.19 -0.21 -6.46
C ALA A 166 -10.61 0.14 -7.90
N THR A 167 -11.91 0.37 -8.10
CA THR A 167 -12.44 0.94 -9.35
C THR A 167 -12.17 2.44 -9.44
N THR A 168 -12.38 3.02 -10.62
CA THR A 168 -12.13 4.45 -10.88
C THR A 168 -13.21 5.32 -10.25
N PRO A 169 -12.90 6.25 -9.32
CA PRO A 169 -13.91 7.16 -8.79
C PRO A 169 -14.46 8.07 -9.90
N ALA A 170 -15.72 8.50 -9.80
CA ALA A 170 -16.32 9.40 -10.79
C ALA A 170 -15.51 10.71 -10.99
N ASP A 171 -15.02 11.29 -9.89
CA ASP A 171 -14.21 12.50 -9.88
C ASP A 171 -12.71 12.17 -9.77
N VAL A 172 -12.10 11.73 -10.88
CA VAL A 172 -10.67 11.41 -10.92
C VAL A 172 -9.81 12.68 -10.83
N LEU A 173 -9.13 12.86 -9.70
CA LEU A 173 -8.15 13.93 -9.51
C LEU A 173 -6.85 13.67 -10.30
N PRO A 174 -6.13 14.71 -10.76
CA PRO A 174 -4.77 14.57 -11.27
C PRO A 174 -3.85 13.88 -10.25
N ASN A 175 -3.01 12.96 -10.71
CA ASN A 175 -2.15 12.11 -9.88
C ASN A 175 -2.90 11.13 -8.95
N HIS A 176 -4.15 10.74 -9.28
CA HIS A 176 -4.87 9.69 -8.56
C HIS A 176 -4.04 8.40 -8.49
N ARG A 177 -4.04 7.75 -7.32
CA ARG A 177 -3.37 6.48 -7.06
C ARG A 177 -4.39 5.43 -6.67
N TYR A 178 -4.45 4.38 -7.45
CA TYR A 178 -5.29 3.22 -7.21
C TYR A 178 -4.68 2.33 -6.13
N LEU A 179 -5.54 1.78 -5.28
CA LEU A 179 -5.16 0.79 -4.28
C LEU A 179 -5.33 -0.63 -4.85
N ILE A 180 -4.25 -1.40 -4.90
CA ILE A 180 -4.28 -2.86 -5.02
C ILE A 180 -4.04 -3.47 -3.63
N CYS A 181 -4.78 -4.54 -3.31
CA CYS A 181 -4.59 -5.39 -2.14
C CYS A 181 -4.26 -6.82 -2.61
N LEU A 182 -3.14 -7.38 -2.18
CA LEU A 182 -2.82 -8.81 -2.32
C LEU A 182 -3.00 -9.47 -0.95
N TYR A 183 -3.90 -10.44 -0.84
CA TYR A 183 -4.27 -11.10 0.40
C TYR A 183 -3.41 -12.34 0.72
N LEU A 184 -3.12 -12.53 2.00
CA LEU A 184 -2.33 -13.62 2.57
C LEU A 184 -3.09 -14.26 3.75
N PRO A 185 -2.95 -15.58 3.99
CA PRO A 185 -3.72 -16.29 5.00
C PRO A 185 -3.28 -15.93 6.42
N ASP A 186 -1.99 -15.69 6.63
CA ASP A 186 -1.42 -15.15 7.85
C ASP A 186 -0.48 -14.00 7.50
N VAL A 187 -0.77 -12.79 8.00
CA VAL A 187 0.06 -11.59 7.80
C VAL A 187 1.04 -11.35 8.96
N TYR A 188 0.99 -12.14 10.02
CA TYR A 188 1.91 -12.10 11.15
C TYR A 188 3.11 -13.05 10.96
N ASP A 189 2.98 -14.08 10.13
CA ASP A 189 4.14 -14.89 9.70
C ASP A 189 5.10 -14.05 8.85
N LYS A 190 6.18 -13.59 9.49
CA LYS A 190 7.22 -12.79 8.84
C LYS A 190 7.88 -13.53 7.67
N VAL A 191 8.03 -14.85 7.71
CA VAL A 191 8.69 -15.63 6.65
C VAL A 191 7.81 -15.63 5.40
N ILE A 192 6.53 -15.99 5.55
CA ILE A 192 5.55 -16.01 4.45
C ILE A 192 5.39 -14.61 3.82
N VAL A 193 5.23 -13.56 4.63
CA VAL A 193 5.08 -12.19 4.11
C VAL A 193 6.35 -11.74 3.37
N THR A 194 7.54 -12.13 3.85
CA THR A 194 8.82 -11.82 3.20
C THR A 194 9.00 -12.57 1.87
N GLU A 195 8.59 -13.84 1.79
CA GLU A 195 8.60 -14.64 0.57
C GLU A 195 7.68 -14.03 -0.50
N VAL A 196 6.43 -13.73 -0.15
CA VAL A 196 5.46 -13.09 -1.05
C VAL A 196 5.94 -11.71 -1.50
N LEU A 197 6.50 -10.91 -0.58
CA LEU A 197 7.09 -9.59 -0.88
C LEU A 197 8.22 -9.67 -1.91
N ARG A 198 9.16 -10.61 -1.75
CA ARG A 198 10.23 -10.84 -2.73
C ARG A 198 9.68 -11.28 -4.07
N THR A 199 8.76 -12.25 -4.04
CA THR A 199 8.15 -12.84 -5.23
C THR A 199 7.44 -11.78 -6.06
N VAL A 200 6.54 -10.99 -5.48
CA VAL A 200 5.80 -9.94 -6.23
C VAL A 200 6.74 -8.89 -6.83
N CYS A 201 7.79 -8.48 -6.11
CA CYS A 201 8.75 -7.52 -6.61
C CYS A 201 9.53 -8.07 -7.81
N GLN A 202 9.92 -9.35 -7.75
CA GLN A 202 10.70 -10.04 -8.78
C GLN A 202 9.86 -10.41 -10.02
N SER A 203 8.63 -10.89 -9.86
CA SER A 203 7.81 -11.41 -10.97
C SER A 203 6.96 -10.35 -11.67
N THR A 204 6.64 -9.23 -10.99
CA THR A 204 5.71 -8.22 -11.52
C THR A 204 6.31 -6.82 -11.68
N GLY A 205 7.46 -6.57 -11.04
CA GLY A 205 8.09 -5.25 -10.93
C GLY A 205 7.35 -4.27 -10.03
N VAL A 206 6.31 -4.71 -9.29
CA VAL A 206 5.47 -3.86 -8.44
C VAL A 206 5.86 -4.06 -6.97
N ARG A 207 6.23 -2.96 -6.30
CA ARG A 207 6.62 -2.94 -4.88
C ARG A 207 5.42 -2.52 -4.00
N PRO A 208 5.06 -3.28 -2.94
CA PRO A 208 4.03 -2.85 -2.00
C PRO A 208 4.53 -1.72 -1.09
N ASN A 209 3.60 -0.99 -0.49
CA ASN A 209 3.88 0.11 0.43
C ASN A 209 3.81 -0.31 1.90
N SER A 210 2.95 -1.26 2.26
CA SER A 210 2.73 -1.70 3.66
C SER A 210 1.90 -2.98 3.75
N ALA A 211 1.96 -3.68 4.89
CA ALA A 211 1.07 -4.80 5.22
C ALA A 211 0.06 -4.42 6.32
N LYS A 212 -1.21 -4.82 6.18
CA LYS A 212 -2.29 -4.56 7.16
C LYS A 212 -3.14 -5.82 7.38
N THR A 213 -3.44 -6.17 8.64
CA THR A 213 -4.41 -7.23 8.98
C THR A 213 -5.84 -6.79 8.69
N ASP A 214 -6.72 -7.75 8.38
CA ASP A 214 -8.14 -7.48 8.25
C ASP A 214 -8.79 -7.06 9.58
N LEU A 215 -8.28 -7.48 10.74
CA LEU A 215 -8.76 -7.00 12.04
C LEU A 215 -8.69 -5.46 12.17
N TYR A 216 -7.59 -4.85 11.72
CA TYR A 216 -7.42 -3.38 11.69
C TYR A 216 -8.33 -2.70 10.66
N THR A 217 -8.89 -3.45 9.73
CA THR A 217 -9.88 -2.94 8.78
C THR A 217 -11.28 -3.01 9.40
N LEU A 218 -11.61 -4.11 10.07
CA LEU A 218 -12.87 -4.33 10.77
C LEU A 218 -13.08 -3.31 11.91
N ILE A 219 -12.04 -3.00 12.69
CA ILE A 219 -12.13 -2.03 13.80
C ILE A 219 -11.97 -0.56 13.39
N GLY A 220 -11.85 -0.25 12.08
CA GLY A 220 -11.67 1.12 11.61
C GLY A 220 -10.31 1.76 11.94
N LEU A 221 -9.28 0.97 12.31
CA LEU A 221 -7.94 1.49 12.60
C LEU A 221 -7.21 1.86 11.30
N ASP A 222 -7.25 3.13 10.92
CA ASP A 222 -6.55 3.70 9.76
C ASP A 222 -5.38 4.63 10.14
N SER A 223 -4.70 5.20 9.15
CA SER A 223 -3.53 6.06 9.34
C SER A 223 -3.85 7.46 9.90
N LYS A 224 -5.14 7.81 10.00
CA LYS A 224 -5.66 9.08 10.53
C LYS A 224 -6.41 8.89 11.87
N HIS A 225 -6.49 7.65 12.36
CA HIS A 225 -7.20 7.31 13.58
C HIS A 225 -6.67 8.08 14.81
N PRO A 226 -7.53 8.67 15.66
CA PRO A 226 -7.13 9.58 16.74
C PRO A 226 -6.23 8.95 17.81
N SER A 227 -6.16 7.62 17.90
CA SER A 227 -5.21 6.93 18.79
C SER A 227 -3.73 7.09 18.37
N GLY A 228 -3.44 7.41 17.10
CA GLY A 228 -2.08 7.44 16.58
C GLY A 228 -1.38 6.07 16.54
N ILE A 229 -2.10 4.97 16.77
CA ILE A 229 -1.58 3.60 16.65
C ILE A 229 -1.31 3.29 15.16
N LYS A 230 -0.15 2.69 14.85
CA LYS A 230 0.25 2.36 13.48
C LYS A 230 -0.75 1.38 12.84
N SER A 231 -1.45 1.80 11.79
CA SER A 231 -2.46 0.99 11.09
C SER A 231 -1.90 -0.10 10.16
N THR A 232 -0.62 -0.42 10.27
CA THR A 232 0.11 -1.36 9.40
C THR A 232 1.11 -2.15 10.24
N ILE A 233 1.13 -3.47 10.07
CA ILE A 233 1.98 -4.37 10.86
C ILE A 233 3.43 -4.29 10.36
N TRP A 234 3.62 -4.39 9.04
CA TRP A 234 4.95 -4.35 8.41
C TRP A 234 5.06 -3.19 7.42
N ASN A 235 6.19 -2.47 7.47
CA ASN A 235 6.70 -1.77 6.29
C ASN A 235 7.58 -2.74 5.49
N PRO A 236 7.66 -2.62 4.15
CA PRO A 236 8.54 -3.48 3.33
C PRO A 236 10.01 -3.44 3.77
N ALA A 237 10.50 -2.28 4.21
CA ALA A 237 11.85 -2.09 4.71
C ALA A 237 12.13 -2.81 6.06
N ASP A 238 11.09 -3.15 6.83
CA ASP A 238 11.21 -3.94 8.07
C ASP A 238 11.40 -5.44 7.78
N LEU A 239 11.13 -5.86 6.54
CA LEU A 239 11.13 -7.24 6.05
C LEU A 239 12.34 -7.54 5.16
N VAL A 240 12.61 -6.65 4.20
CA VAL A 240 13.65 -6.80 3.17
C VAL A 240 14.37 -5.45 2.99
N PRO A 241 15.72 -5.41 2.94
CA PRO A 241 16.45 -4.18 2.72
C PRO A 241 16.04 -3.45 1.43
N ASP A 242 15.94 -2.12 1.48
CA ASP A 242 15.49 -1.31 0.33
C ASP A 242 16.35 -1.50 -0.93
N ALA A 243 17.65 -1.74 -0.77
CA ALA A 243 18.56 -2.04 -1.87
C ALA A 243 18.22 -3.37 -2.57
N GLU A 244 17.79 -4.39 -1.82
CA GLU A 244 17.37 -5.69 -2.36
C GLU A 244 16.02 -5.55 -3.08
N LEU A 245 15.03 -4.88 -2.46
CA LEU A 245 13.74 -4.60 -3.11
C LEU A 245 13.90 -3.80 -4.41
N LYS A 246 14.80 -2.81 -4.43
CA LYS A 246 15.15 -2.05 -5.63
C LYS A 246 15.82 -2.95 -6.68
N ALA A 247 16.80 -3.77 -6.30
CA ALA A 247 17.46 -4.68 -7.23
C ALA A 247 16.49 -5.68 -7.89
N LEU A 248 15.55 -6.24 -7.12
CA LEU A 248 14.53 -7.16 -7.65
C LEU A 248 13.62 -6.49 -8.68
N THR A 249 13.14 -5.28 -8.39
CA THR A 249 12.27 -4.51 -9.31
C THR A 249 13.03 -4.00 -10.54
N ASP A 250 14.26 -3.50 -10.37
CA ASP A 250 15.10 -3.03 -11.48
C ASP A 250 15.52 -4.19 -12.41
N ALA A 251 15.76 -5.40 -11.86
CA ALA A 251 16.03 -6.61 -12.64
C ALA A 251 14.83 -6.97 -13.53
N TYR A 252 13.62 -7.03 -12.96
CA TYR A 252 12.38 -7.26 -13.71
C TYR A 252 12.23 -6.29 -14.89
N TRP A 253 12.36 -4.98 -14.64
CA TRP A 253 12.22 -3.97 -15.70
C TRP A 253 13.35 -4.00 -16.72
N SER A 254 14.54 -4.48 -16.35
CA SER A 254 15.65 -4.68 -17.28
C SER A 254 15.41 -5.89 -18.21
N GLU A 255 14.83 -6.98 -17.69
CA GLU A 255 14.45 -8.15 -18.49
C GLU A 255 13.27 -7.85 -19.43
N ALA A 256 12.25 -7.14 -18.94
CA ALA A 256 11.10 -6.71 -19.76
C ALA A 256 11.52 -5.83 -20.96
N LYS A 257 12.49 -4.93 -20.78
CA LYS A 257 13.07 -4.13 -21.88
C LYS A 257 13.79 -5.00 -22.91
N LYS A 258 14.70 -5.88 -22.47
CA LYS A 258 15.43 -6.81 -23.34
C LYS A 258 14.50 -7.71 -24.16
N ALA A 259 13.41 -8.20 -23.55
CA ALA A 259 12.42 -9.02 -24.25
C ALA A 259 11.69 -8.24 -25.36
N THR A 260 11.46 -6.93 -25.16
CA THR A 260 10.85 -6.04 -26.15
C THR A 260 11.81 -5.79 -27.33
N GLU A 261 13.06 -5.42 -27.04
CA GLU A 261 14.11 -5.17 -28.04
C GLU A 261 14.40 -6.43 -28.90
N ALA A 262 14.47 -7.61 -28.27
CA ALA A 262 14.70 -8.87 -28.98
C ALA A 262 13.59 -9.18 -30.00
N SER A 263 12.32 -8.89 -29.65
CA SER A 263 11.17 -9.12 -30.53
C SER A 263 11.24 -8.28 -31.82
N GLU A 264 11.66 -7.01 -31.71
CA GLU A 264 11.76 -6.09 -32.85
C GLU A 264 12.90 -6.45 -33.83
N THR A 265 13.95 -7.13 -33.35
CA THR A 265 15.08 -7.55 -34.20
C THR A 265 14.84 -8.81 -35.05
N THR A 266 13.63 -9.40 -35.01
CA THR A 266 13.29 -10.54 -35.89
C THR A 266 13.24 -10.08 -37.35
N PRO A 267 14.12 -10.55 -38.25
CA PRO A 267 14.19 -10.02 -39.60
C PRO A 267 12.89 -10.32 -40.38
N LYS A 268 12.35 -9.29 -41.05
CA LYS A 268 11.28 -9.46 -42.06
C LYS A 268 11.72 -10.47 -43.10
N LEU A 269 11.29 -11.72 -42.94
CA LEU A 269 11.58 -12.78 -43.90
C LEU A 269 10.90 -12.41 -45.21
N THR A 270 11.71 -12.05 -46.20
CA THR A 270 11.27 -11.60 -47.51
C THR A 270 10.47 -12.69 -48.20
N LYS A 271 9.13 -12.64 -48.09
CA LYS A 271 8.21 -13.34 -48.99
C LYS A 271 8.27 -12.72 -50.37
N GLY A 272 9.37 -12.97 -51.06
CA GLY A 272 9.46 -12.81 -52.50
C GLY A 272 8.58 -13.88 -53.16
N ASN A 273 7.37 -13.50 -53.58
CA ASN A 273 6.76 -14.18 -54.72
C ASN A 273 5.96 -13.18 -55.56
N LYS A 274 6.48 -12.89 -56.77
CA LYS A 274 5.89 -11.95 -57.72
C LYS A 274 4.64 -12.58 -58.34
N LYS A 275 3.44 -12.09 -57.99
CA LYS A 275 2.24 -12.30 -58.82
C LYS A 275 1.89 -10.99 -59.51
N LYS A 276 1.98 -10.99 -60.86
CA LYS A 276 1.72 -9.83 -61.71
C LYS A 276 0.28 -9.35 -61.52
N THR A 277 0.09 -8.09 -61.10
CA THR A 277 -1.18 -7.37 -61.30
C THR A 277 -1.13 -6.61 -62.62
N THR A 278 -2.12 -6.86 -63.47
CA THR A 278 -2.26 -6.24 -64.79
C THR A 278 -2.65 -4.77 -64.66
N LYS A 279 -2.05 -3.91 -65.50
CA LYS A 279 -2.39 -2.48 -65.56
C LYS A 279 -3.85 -2.30 -65.98
N ARG A 280 -4.58 -1.42 -65.30
CA ARG A 280 -5.85 -0.84 -65.78
C ARG A 280 -5.63 0.67 -65.95
N PRO A 281 -5.97 1.27 -67.12
CA PRO A 281 -5.64 2.67 -67.39
C PRO A 281 -6.47 3.63 -66.53
N ARG A 282 -5.83 4.71 -66.07
CA ARG A 282 -6.45 5.84 -65.39
C ARG A 282 -7.03 6.77 -66.45
N LYS A 283 -8.30 7.15 -66.32
CA LYS A 283 -8.95 8.14 -67.19
C LYS A 283 -8.78 9.51 -66.55
N GLU A 284 -8.23 10.46 -67.31
CA GLU A 284 -8.16 11.87 -66.95
C GLU A 284 -9.49 12.56 -67.27
N VAL A 285 -9.93 13.44 -66.38
CA VAL A 285 -10.98 14.47 -66.54
C VAL A 285 -10.51 15.66 -65.68
N PRO A 286 -10.61 16.92 -66.15
CA PRO A 286 -9.72 18.00 -65.70
C PRO A 286 -10.21 18.76 -64.48
N ASP A 287 -9.36 19.67 -64.01
CA ASP A 287 -9.66 20.72 -63.05
C ASP A 287 -10.80 21.64 -63.54
N ASP A 288 -11.71 21.99 -62.64
CA ASP A 288 -12.47 23.24 -62.71
C ASP A 288 -12.11 24.06 -61.47
N ASP A 289 -11.37 25.14 -61.72
CA ASP A 289 -10.93 26.13 -60.74
C ASP A 289 -12.01 27.21 -60.63
N VAL A 290 -12.75 27.24 -59.52
CA VAL A 290 -13.72 28.30 -59.22
C VAL A 290 -13.41 28.91 -57.87
N PHE A 291 -12.83 30.10 -57.97
CA PHE A 291 -12.50 31.03 -56.91
C PHE A 291 -13.73 31.60 -56.18
N ASP A 292 -13.39 32.39 -55.17
CA ASP A 292 -14.21 33.39 -54.49
C ASP A 292 -15.30 32.88 -53.54
N ASP A 293 -15.59 33.51 -52.41
CA ASP A 293 -15.00 34.59 -51.58
C ASP A 293 -16.06 34.75 -50.45
N VAL A 294 -15.97 35.78 -49.62
CA VAL A 294 -17.05 36.29 -48.75
C VAL A 294 -17.34 35.46 -47.49
N LYS A 295 -17.48 36.03 -46.29
CA LYS A 295 -17.06 37.32 -45.70
C LYS A 295 -17.35 37.24 -44.20
N GLU A 296 -16.61 37.97 -43.36
CA GLU A 296 -17.02 38.20 -41.98
C GLU A 296 -18.35 38.99 -41.91
N THR A 297 -19.29 38.54 -41.08
CA THR A 297 -20.27 39.45 -40.48
C THR A 297 -20.54 39.08 -39.03
N ASN A 298 -20.06 39.93 -38.11
CA ASN A 298 -20.72 40.15 -36.83
C ASN A 298 -22.18 40.55 -37.09
N SER A 299 -23.10 40.11 -36.23
CA SER A 299 -24.36 40.82 -35.98
C SER A 299 -24.81 40.53 -34.55
N ASP A 300 -25.03 41.62 -33.83
CA ASP A 300 -25.54 41.68 -32.46
C ASP A 300 -27.08 41.84 -32.48
N ASP A 301 -27.69 41.84 -31.30
CA ASP A 301 -29.08 42.21 -30.98
C ASP A 301 -30.25 41.33 -31.48
N GLY A 302 -31.21 41.06 -30.57
CA GLY A 302 -32.49 40.41 -30.87
C GLY A 302 -33.24 39.82 -29.67
N ALA A 303 -33.84 40.66 -28.82
CA ALA A 303 -34.45 40.24 -27.55
C ALA A 303 -35.89 39.68 -27.61
N THR A 304 -36.24 38.80 -26.68
CA THR A 304 -37.56 38.69 -25.95
C THR A 304 -37.42 37.58 -24.87
N THR A 305 -37.58 37.79 -23.56
CA THR A 305 -38.69 38.29 -22.70
C THR A 305 -39.62 37.18 -22.13
N THR A 306 -39.24 36.69 -20.94
CA THR A 306 -40.09 36.26 -19.80
C THR A 306 -39.14 36.16 -18.60
N GLN A 307 -39.22 36.99 -17.54
CA GLN A 307 -40.25 37.11 -16.48
C GLN A 307 -40.62 35.74 -15.85
N ASP A 308 -40.58 35.54 -14.52
CA ASP A 308 -40.47 36.53 -13.42
C ASP A 308 -40.07 35.90 -12.05
N ILE A 309 -39.79 36.75 -11.04
CA ILE A 309 -39.97 36.50 -9.57
C ILE A 309 -39.04 35.44 -8.89
N LEU A 310 -38.36 35.66 -7.73
CA LEU A 310 -38.40 36.72 -6.69
C LEU A 310 -37.01 36.92 -6.02
N HIS A 311 -36.65 38.16 -5.66
CA HIS A 311 -35.52 38.50 -4.76
C HIS A 311 -35.77 38.02 -3.30
N ARG A 312 -34.81 37.99 -2.36
CA ARG A 312 -34.26 39.12 -1.55
C ARG A 312 -33.45 38.52 -0.37
N THR A 313 -32.50 39.15 0.36
CA THR A 313 -31.87 40.49 0.37
C THR A 313 -30.45 40.39 0.97
N LYS A 314 -29.49 41.25 0.60
CA LYS A 314 -28.29 41.56 1.42
C LYS A 314 -28.59 42.69 2.41
N LYS A 315 -27.88 42.78 3.55
CA LYS A 315 -27.82 44.03 4.34
C LYS A 315 -26.43 44.28 4.94
N ASN A 316 -25.65 45.15 4.27
CA ASN A 316 -24.50 45.81 4.87
C ASN A 316 -24.96 46.87 5.88
N ARG A 317 -24.16 47.15 6.92
CA ARG A 317 -24.11 48.46 7.59
C ARG A 317 -22.66 48.81 7.92
N THR A 318 -22.32 50.09 7.74
CA THR A 318 -20.98 50.66 7.94
C THR A 318 -21.04 51.85 8.90
N GLY A 319 -20.07 51.91 9.83
CA GLY A 319 -19.65 53.11 10.58
C GLY A 319 -20.47 53.51 11.83
N PRO A 320 -19.98 54.47 12.65
CA PRO A 320 -18.69 55.18 12.56
C PRO A 320 -17.81 55.13 13.85
N SER A 321 -16.68 55.84 13.82
CA SER A 321 -15.58 55.87 14.81
C SER A 321 -15.82 56.77 16.03
N SER A 322 -15.21 56.42 17.18
CA SER A 322 -14.84 57.35 18.28
C SER A 322 -13.45 56.99 18.85
N LYS A 323 -12.76 57.96 19.49
CA LYS A 323 -11.31 57.91 19.80
C LYS A 323 -10.97 57.71 21.29
N ALA A 324 -9.89 56.94 21.52
CA ALA A 324 -8.88 57.07 22.60
C ALA A 324 -9.27 56.62 24.05
N PRO A 325 -8.30 56.51 25.01
CA PRO A 325 -7.31 55.41 25.03
C PRO A 325 -6.99 54.81 26.43
N SER A 326 -6.62 53.52 26.53
CA SER A 326 -5.97 52.99 27.76
C SER A 326 -5.13 51.70 27.59
N LYS A 327 -3.80 51.85 27.75
CA LYS A 327 -2.73 50.96 28.27
C LYS A 327 -2.92 49.42 28.39
N LYS A 328 -1.88 48.70 27.90
CA LYS A 328 -1.35 47.36 28.31
C LYS A 328 -2.34 46.17 28.15
N VAL A 329 -1.93 44.96 27.76
CA VAL A 329 -0.70 44.19 28.04
C VAL A 329 -0.20 43.44 26.78
N GLN A 330 1.09 43.12 26.71
CA GLN A 330 1.69 42.27 25.67
C GLN A 330 1.21 40.81 25.76
N VAL A 331 0.84 40.23 24.61
CA VAL A 331 1.10 38.82 24.31
C VAL A 331 1.76 38.79 22.94
N THR A 332 3.02 38.36 22.90
CA THR A 332 3.75 38.10 21.65
C THR A 332 3.41 36.71 21.16
N GLU A 333 2.82 36.60 19.98
CA GLU A 333 2.73 35.34 19.24
C GLU A 333 4.14 35.00 18.73
N ASP A 334 4.79 34.03 19.37
CA ASP A 334 6.13 33.59 18.99
C ASP A 334 6.01 32.46 17.96
N SER A 335 6.00 32.85 16.68
CA SER A 335 5.92 31.93 15.54
C SER A 335 7.30 31.34 15.22
N ALA A 336 7.70 30.31 15.96
CA ALA A 336 9.00 29.66 15.79
C ALA A 336 9.01 28.65 14.62
N THR A 337 9.50 29.09 13.47
CA THR A 337 9.94 28.24 12.36
C THR A 337 11.42 27.84 12.53
N GLU A 338 11.69 26.54 12.68
CA GLU A 338 13.01 25.91 12.51
C GLU A 338 12.72 24.55 11.82
N SER A 339 13.10 24.25 10.58
CA SER A 339 14.28 24.54 9.75
C SER A 339 15.52 23.70 10.09
N GLU A 340 15.98 23.00 9.05
CA GLU A 340 17.29 22.37 8.83
C GLU A 340 17.79 21.27 9.79
N SER A 341 18.00 20.07 9.21
CA SER A 341 18.82 19.01 9.79
C SER A 341 20.21 19.06 9.17
N ASP A 342 21.20 19.39 9.98
CA ASP A 342 22.62 19.43 9.62
C ASP A 342 23.21 17.99 9.60
N ASP A 343 23.82 17.60 8.48
CA ASP A 343 24.31 16.25 8.23
C ASP A 343 25.85 16.21 8.40
N ALA A 344 26.29 16.09 9.66
CA ALA A 344 27.70 16.14 10.04
C ALA A 344 28.32 14.73 10.12
N LEU A 345 29.13 14.39 9.11
CA LEU A 345 29.95 13.18 9.03
C LEU A 345 30.96 13.03 10.19
N PRO A 346 31.13 11.84 10.78
CA PRO A 346 32.21 11.58 11.73
C PRO A 346 33.56 11.38 11.01
N THR A 347 34.53 12.24 11.33
CA THR A 347 35.92 12.17 10.85
C THR A 347 36.66 10.90 11.29
N LYS A 348 37.44 10.30 10.37
CA LYS A 348 38.35 9.19 10.64
C LYS A 348 39.47 9.60 11.61
N ALA A 349 39.69 8.82 12.66
CA ALA A 349 40.93 8.85 13.44
C ALA A 349 41.92 7.83 12.87
N THR A 350 43.07 8.29 12.38
CA THR A 350 44.17 7.45 11.91
C THR A 350 45.13 7.16 13.06
N VAL A 351 45.39 5.89 13.37
CA VAL A 351 46.46 5.50 14.32
C VAL A 351 47.54 4.73 13.57
N ALA A 352 48.79 5.10 13.83
CA ALA A 352 49.93 4.70 13.02
C ALA A 352 50.42 3.27 13.29
N VAL A 353 51.03 2.69 12.26
CA VAL A 353 51.72 1.40 12.28
C VAL A 353 53.11 1.56 12.90
N VAL A 354 53.47 0.70 13.84
CA VAL A 354 54.88 0.41 14.21
C VAL A 354 55.07 -1.09 14.23
N ALA A 355 56.16 -1.57 13.61
CA ALA A 355 56.40 -2.98 13.34
C ALA A 355 57.11 -3.73 14.48
N GLY A 356 56.79 -5.01 14.64
CA GLY A 356 57.49 -5.97 15.51
C GLY A 356 57.41 -7.38 14.91
N LYS A 357 58.54 -8.11 14.88
CA LYS A 357 58.72 -9.39 14.15
C LYS A 357 58.27 -10.64 14.96
N PRO A 358 58.23 -11.86 14.34
CA PRO A 358 57.34 -12.95 14.77
C PRO A 358 58.03 -14.06 15.58
N THR A 359 57.21 -14.95 16.15
CA THR A 359 57.62 -16.28 16.64
C THR A 359 56.62 -17.38 16.27
N THR A 360 57.12 -18.62 16.21
CA THR A 360 56.56 -19.77 15.50
C THR A 360 56.14 -20.93 16.41
N SER A 361 54.99 -21.57 16.13
CA SER A 361 54.76 -23.04 16.31
C SER A 361 53.31 -23.38 15.91
N LYS A 362 53.05 -24.07 14.79
CA LYS A 362 53.00 -25.54 14.54
C LYS A 362 51.73 -26.26 15.08
N PRO A 363 51.13 -27.19 14.30
CA PRO A 363 49.78 -27.73 14.57
C PRO A 363 49.78 -29.16 15.13
N THR A 364 48.63 -29.60 15.69
CA THR A 364 48.37 -31.03 15.97
C THR A 364 46.92 -31.44 15.65
N LYS A 365 46.79 -32.73 15.30
CA LYS A 365 45.69 -33.44 14.63
C LYS A 365 44.56 -33.89 15.60
N PRO A 366 43.32 -34.16 15.13
CA PRO A 366 42.22 -34.67 15.98
C PRO A 366 42.32 -36.17 16.29
N THR A 367 41.50 -36.61 17.25
CA THR A 367 41.23 -38.02 17.60
C THR A 367 39.73 -38.27 17.74
N ASP A 368 39.22 -39.28 17.03
CA ASP A 368 38.05 -40.07 17.45
C ASP A 368 38.31 -40.71 18.83
N ASP A 369 37.25 -40.94 19.63
CA ASP A 369 36.78 -42.32 19.89
C ASP A 369 35.38 -42.36 20.54
N SER A 370 34.74 -43.50 20.32
CA SER A 370 33.55 -44.11 20.91
C SER A 370 33.18 -43.78 22.36
N SER A 371 31.88 -43.79 22.68
CA SER A 371 31.22 -44.97 23.30
C SER A 371 29.74 -44.71 23.62
N SER A 372 28.99 -45.80 23.75
CA SER A 372 27.54 -45.86 24.03
C SER A 372 27.17 -45.74 25.52
N ASP A 373 25.84 -45.73 25.69
CA ASP A 373 25.05 -46.31 26.78
C ASP A 373 24.46 -45.44 27.90
N GLU A 374 23.22 -45.85 28.19
CA GLU A 374 22.29 -45.34 29.18
C GLU A 374 22.81 -45.40 30.63
N GLU A 375 22.36 -44.47 31.48
CA GLU A 375 21.54 -44.91 32.61
C GLU A 375 20.69 -43.78 33.24
N VAL A 376 19.49 -44.17 33.70
CA VAL A 376 18.51 -43.31 34.38
C VAL A 376 18.87 -43.10 35.85
N LYS A 377 18.88 -41.84 36.36
CA LYS A 377 18.73 -41.56 37.81
C LYS A 377 18.01 -40.23 38.16
N LYS A 378 16.70 -40.40 38.39
CA LYS A 378 15.72 -39.73 39.29
C LYS A 378 16.10 -38.49 40.16
N PRO A 379 15.09 -37.66 40.53
CA PRO A 379 15.28 -36.27 40.96
C PRO A 379 15.63 -36.06 42.44
N LYS A 380 16.20 -34.90 42.76
CA LYS A 380 16.39 -34.40 44.14
C LYS A 380 15.21 -33.55 44.60
N LYS A 381 14.88 -33.67 45.90
CA LYS A 381 13.69 -33.14 46.56
C LYS A 381 13.74 -31.63 46.81
N ILE A 382 12.54 -31.05 46.81
CA ILE A 382 12.17 -29.79 47.49
C ILE A 382 12.53 -29.85 48.98
N ARG A 383 13.04 -28.75 49.55
CA ARG A 383 12.53 -28.25 50.83
C ARG A 383 12.62 -26.72 50.92
N ARG A 384 11.52 -26.11 51.35
CA ARG A 384 11.40 -24.69 51.68
C ARG A 384 12.28 -24.33 52.88
N PHE A 385 12.72 -23.08 52.93
CA PHE A 385 12.27 -22.16 53.97
C PHE A 385 11.72 -20.90 53.29
#